data_AF-A0A518IN61-F1
#
_entry.id   AF-A0A518IN61-F1
#
_cell.length_a   1.000
_cell.length_b   1.000
_cell.length_c   1.000
_cell.angle_alpha   90.00
_cell.angle_beta   90.00
_cell.angle_gamma   90.00
#
_symmetry.space_group_name_H-M   'P 1'
#
loop_
_entity.id
_entity.type
_entity.pdbx_description
1 polymer ?
#
loop_
_entity_poly.entity_id
_entity_poly.type
_entity_poly.pdbx_seq_one_letter_code
_entity_poly.pdbx_strand_id
1 'polypeptide(L)'
;MQSTTLSPPAGPTNTFVDRRSAPNPNASVSERRQFVSSHDGLSDEAKELALAIDSYKLQHRRRYITFEEMLSVVKGLGYSR
;
A
#
# COMPACT_ATOMS: atom_id res chain seq x y z
N MET A 1 -36.08 5.04 -51.86
CA MET A 1 -35.48 5.42 -50.56
C MET A 1 -35.29 4.16 -49.75
N GLN A 2 -34.08 3.60 -49.72
CA GLN A 2 -33.79 2.34 -49.05
C GLN A 2 -33.23 2.64 -47.66
N SER A 3 -33.95 2.21 -46.62
CA SER A 3 -33.60 2.35 -45.21
C SER A 3 -32.61 1.27 -44.80
N THR A 4 -31.34 1.65 -44.62
CA THR A 4 -30.31 0.79 -44.02
C THR A 4 -30.60 0.62 -42.53
N THR A 5 -31.03 -0.57 -42.14
CA THR A 5 -31.02 -1.01 -40.74
C THR A 5 -29.58 -1.38 -40.37
N LEU A 6 -28.96 -0.56 -39.52
CA LEU A 6 -27.58 -0.78 -39.05
C LEU A 6 -27.58 -1.89 -38.00
N SER A 7 -27.05 -3.07 -38.36
CA SER A 7 -26.82 -4.17 -37.43
C SER A 7 -25.74 -3.78 -36.40
N PRO A 8 -25.93 -4.05 -35.10
CA PRO A 8 -24.88 -3.78 -34.11
C PRO A 8 -23.69 -4.74 -34.29
N PRO A 9 -22.44 -4.28 -34.14
CA PRO A 9 -21.28 -5.15 -34.20
C PRO A 9 -21.25 -6.09 -33.00
N ALA A 10 -21.15 -7.40 -33.26
CA ALA A 10 -20.92 -8.43 -32.26
C ALA A 10 -19.50 -8.30 -31.70
N GLY A 11 -19.28 -7.31 -30.82
CA GLY A 11 -18.12 -7.28 -29.93
C GLY A 11 -18.29 -8.28 -28.79
N PRO A 12 -17.20 -8.67 -28.10
CA PRO A 12 -17.30 -9.55 -26.95
C PRO A 12 -18.28 -8.95 -25.93
N THR A 13 -19.28 -9.74 -25.55
CA THR A 13 -20.28 -9.42 -24.53
C THR A 13 -19.61 -9.35 -23.16
N ASN A 14 -18.83 -8.29 -22.93
CA ASN A 14 -18.45 -7.92 -21.58
C ASN A 14 -19.74 -7.47 -20.88
N THR A 15 -20.39 -8.42 -20.20
CA THR A 15 -21.51 -8.16 -19.31
C THR A 15 -21.13 -6.98 -18.41
N PHE A 16 -21.89 -5.89 -18.46
CA PHE A 16 -21.66 -4.73 -17.62
C PHE A 16 -21.73 -5.17 -16.15
N VAL A 17 -20.57 -5.20 -15.50
CA VAL A 17 -20.48 -5.52 -14.07
C VAL A 17 -20.76 -4.24 -13.30
N ASP A 18 -21.96 -4.14 -12.74
CA ASP A 18 -22.33 -3.04 -11.84
C ASP A 18 -21.52 -3.13 -10.54
N ARG A 19 -20.62 -2.15 -10.35
CA ARG A 19 -19.74 -2.07 -9.17
C ARG A 19 -20.45 -1.60 -7.89
N ARG A 20 -21.75 -1.29 -7.96
CA ARG A 20 -22.56 -0.88 -6.80
C ARG A 20 -23.33 -2.04 -6.20
N SER A 21 -23.33 -3.20 -6.85
CA SER A 21 -23.83 -4.45 -6.26
C SER A 21 -23.11 -4.72 -4.96
N ALA A 22 -23.90 -5.03 -3.93
CA ALA A 22 -23.46 -5.12 -2.55
C ALA A 22 -22.18 -5.98 -2.43
N PRO A 23 -21.20 -5.55 -1.61
CA PRO A 23 -19.96 -6.29 -1.44
C PRO A 23 -20.28 -7.70 -0.97
N ASN A 24 -19.63 -8.68 -1.61
CA ASN A 24 -19.83 -10.09 -1.29
C ASN A 24 -19.58 -10.30 0.23
N PRO A 25 -20.55 -10.78 1.03
CA PRO A 25 -20.40 -10.87 2.49
C PRO A 25 -19.31 -11.87 2.92
N ASN A 26 -18.90 -12.76 2.00
CA ASN A 26 -17.81 -13.71 2.16
C ASN A 26 -16.49 -13.23 1.56
N ALA A 27 -16.38 -12.00 1.06
CA ALA A 27 -15.09 -11.44 0.72
C ALA A 27 -14.31 -11.28 2.02
N SER A 28 -13.34 -12.15 2.26
CA SER A 28 -12.30 -11.93 3.26
C SER A 28 -11.81 -10.50 3.05
N VAL A 29 -12.03 -9.64 4.05
CA VAL A 29 -11.55 -8.27 4.05
C VAL A 29 -10.04 -8.38 4.10
N SER A 30 -9.43 -8.57 2.94
CA SER A 30 -7.98 -8.58 2.79
C SER A 30 -7.52 -7.26 3.35
N GLU A 31 -6.73 -7.33 4.41
CA GLU A 31 -6.29 -6.18 5.17
C GLU A 31 -5.68 -5.19 4.18
N ARG A 32 -6.33 -4.04 3.98
CA ARG A 32 -5.86 -2.97 3.07
C ARG A 32 -4.68 -2.21 3.68
N ARG A 33 -3.76 -2.93 4.30
CA ARG A 33 -2.47 -2.44 4.76
C ARG A 33 -1.43 -3.20 3.96
N GLN A 34 -1.09 -2.66 2.79
CA GLN A 34 0.05 -3.14 2.01
C GLN A 34 1.40 -2.99 2.74
N PHE A 35 1.38 -2.32 3.89
CA PHE A 35 2.49 -2.23 4.83
C PHE A 35 2.01 -2.77 6.18
N VAL A 36 1.59 -4.03 6.24
CA VAL A 36 1.72 -4.78 7.49
C VAL A 36 3.20 -4.71 7.85
N SER A 37 3.47 -4.44 9.13
CA SER A 37 4.79 -4.44 9.75
C SER A 37 5.38 -5.85 9.68
N SER A 38 5.81 -6.26 8.48
CA SER A 38 6.58 -7.47 8.25
C SER A 38 8.00 -7.20 8.74
N HIS A 39 8.19 -7.19 10.06
CA HIS A 39 9.52 -7.37 10.66
C HIS A 39 9.93 -8.86 10.68
N ASP A 40 9.13 -9.73 10.06
CA ASP A 40 9.38 -11.16 9.91
C ASP A 40 10.54 -11.36 8.92
N GLY A 41 11.73 -11.67 9.46
CA GLY A 41 12.95 -11.89 8.68
C GLY A 41 14.01 -10.78 8.71
N LEU A 42 13.80 -9.69 9.46
CA LEU A 42 14.86 -8.68 9.67
C LEU A 42 15.87 -9.16 10.74
N SER A 43 17.17 -8.86 10.55
CA SER A 43 18.16 -9.05 11.63
C SER A 43 17.81 -8.15 12.82
N ASP A 44 18.30 -8.49 14.00
CA ASP A 44 17.95 -7.77 15.22
C ASP A 44 18.38 -6.29 15.16
N GLU A 45 19.49 -5.98 14.49
CA GLU A 45 19.95 -4.62 14.21
C GLU A 45 18.95 -3.83 13.37
N ALA A 46 18.39 -4.47 12.35
CA ALA A 46 17.42 -3.84 11.47
C ALA A 46 16.06 -3.61 12.18
N LYS A 47 15.68 -4.51 13.10
CA LYS A 47 14.48 -4.32 13.94
C LYS A 47 14.65 -3.14 14.89
N GLU A 48 15.82 -3.02 15.53
CA GLU A 48 16.15 -1.90 16.40
C GLU A 48 16.08 -0.57 15.65
N LEU A 49 16.66 -0.51 14.44
CA LEU A 49 16.57 0.66 13.57
C LEU A 49 15.12 1.01 13.22
N ALA A 50 14.30 0.01 12.88
CA ALA A 50 12.90 0.24 12.54
C ALA A 50 12.11 0.85 13.72
N LEU A 51 12.30 0.31 14.93
CA LEU A 51 11.67 0.82 16.15
C LEU A 51 12.12 2.25 16.49
N ALA A 52 13.40 2.55 16.30
CA ALA A 52 13.93 3.89 16.50
C ALA A 52 13.34 4.90 15.50
N ILE A 53 13.20 4.50 14.23
CA ILE A 53 12.56 5.33 13.19
C ILE A 53 11.08 5.57 13.51
N ASP A 54 10.34 4.56 13.95
CA ASP A 54 8.93 4.73 14.32
C ASP A 54 8.76 5.66 15.53
N SER A 55 9.63 5.53 16.52
CA SER A 55 9.67 6.45 17.68
C SER A 55 9.96 7.89 17.26
N TYR A 56 10.94 8.08 16.35
CA TYR A 56 11.27 9.39 15.80
C TYR A 56 10.10 10.01 15.02
N LYS A 57 9.41 9.22 14.18
CA LYS A 57 8.22 9.67 13.44
C LYS A 57 7.09 10.10 14.38
N LEU A 58 6.88 9.37 15.48
CA LEU A 58 5.85 9.69 16.47
C LEU A 58 6.14 11.02 17.18
N GLN A 59 7.40 11.24 17.57
CA GLN A 59 7.85 12.47 18.23
C GLN A 59 7.72 13.69 17.31
N HIS A 60 8.14 13.58 16.05
CA HIS A 60 8.13 14.68 15.10
C HIS A 60 6.77 14.90 14.41
N ARG A 61 5.78 14.03 14.68
CA ARG A 61 4.42 14.05 14.09
C ARG A 61 4.42 14.24 12.56
N ARG A 62 5.45 13.72 11.89
CA ARG A 62 5.62 13.82 10.44
C ARG A 62 5.38 12.47 9.80
N ARG A 63 4.72 12.51 8.64
CA ARG A 63 4.41 11.32 7.84
C ARG A 63 5.62 10.78 7.07
N TYR A 64 6.63 11.63 6.84
CA TYR A 64 7.85 11.30 6.11
C TYR A 64 9.09 11.78 6.88
N ILE A 65 10.14 10.96 6.90
CA ILE A 65 11.45 11.27 7.46
C ILE A 65 12.38 11.68 6.32
N THR A 66 13.21 12.71 6.52
CA THR A 66 14.25 13.10 5.56
C THR A 66 15.50 12.23 5.72
N PHE A 67 16.38 12.24 4.72
CA PHE A 67 17.62 11.45 4.77
C PHE A 67 18.54 11.87 5.94
N GLU A 68 18.61 13.17 6.24
CA GLU A 68 19.39 13.70 7.37
C GLU A 68 18.86 13.21 8.72
N GLU A 69 17.54 13.13 8.85
CA GLU A 69 16.89 12.62 10.05
C GLU A 69 17.12 11.11 10.19
N MET A 70 17.04 10.36 9.08
CA MET A 70 17.39 8.93 9.08
C MET A 70 18.85 8.71 9.49
N LEU A 71 19.78 9.53 8.97
CA LEU A 71 21.19 9.48 9.36
C LEU A 71 21.38 9.81 10.85
N SER A 72 20.62 10.76 11.39
CA SER A 72 20.66 11.12 12.80
C SER A 72 20.19 9.97 13.70
N VAL A 73 19.14 9.25 13.30
CA VAL A 73 18.67 8.05 14.02
C VAL A 73 19.71 6.94 13.98
N VAL A 74 20.30 6.65 12.81
CA VAL A 74 21.34 5.63 12.66
C VAL A 74 22.58 5.95 13.51
N LYS A 75 23.03 7.21 13.51
CA LYS A 75 24.15 7.66 14.36
C LYS A 75 23.81 7.59 15.85
N GLY A 76 22.57 7.92 16.23
CA GLY A 76 22.10 7.84 17.62
C GLY A 76 22.07 6.41 18.18
N LEU A 77 21.86 5.42 17.31
CA LEU A 77 21.97 3.99 17.64
C LEU A 77 23.41 3.48 17.71
N GLY A 78 24.40 4.33 17.41
CA GLY A 78 25.81 3.94 17.46
C GLY A 78 26.31 3.18 16.24
N TYR A 79 25.48 3.01 15.20
CA TYR A 79 25.91 2.44 13.93
C TYR A 79 26.91 3.39 13.27
N SER A 80 28.17 2.99 13.30
CA SER A 80 29.27 3.65 12.61
C SER A 80 29.73 2.73 11.48
N ARG A 81 30.00 3.31 10.31
CA ARG A 81 30.58 2.58 9.18
C ARG A 81 32.06 2.32 9.43
#